data_AF-A0A2E5XM44-F1
#
_entry.id   AF-A0A2E5XM44-F1
#
_cell.length_a   1.000
_cell.length_b   1.000
_cell.length_c   1.000
_cell.angle_alpha   90.00
_cell.angle_beta   90.00
_cell.angle_gamma   90.00
#
_symmetry.space_group_name_H-M   'P 1'
#
loop_
_entity.id
_entity.type
_entity.pdbx_description
1 polymer ?
#
loop_
_entity_poly.entity_id
_entity_poly.type
_entity_poly.pdbx_seq_one_letter_code
_entity_poly.pdbx_strand_id
1 'polypeptide(L)'
;MSDEVAIPRSCVQPRLHPPQLVFDLIGRGYHESLEVRETIAALAIAGFRGDNDKWEELWKVADSMKKEVSVLLDQGFQAWVDIGTRGEVRLAPAVGSIAPYRLWLHTHPWSAYASSTDRETLASCSMILEQAIVLGHDHMVWLRRDYSGNEEVLEEEGPLSTWTTDEDVIAYSSITEAYDVE
;
A
#
# COMPACT_ATOMS: atom_id res chain seq x y z
N MET A 1 25.90 7.04 -2.63
CA MET A 1 24.63 6.80 -1.91
C MET A 1 24.86 5.55 -1.10
N SER A 2 24.65 5.61 0.21
CA SER A 2 24.89 4.47 1.09
C SER A 2 23.83 3.42 0.80
N ASP A 3 24.24 2.22 0.38
CA ASP A 3 23.38 1.05 0.30
C ASP A 3 23.03 0.62 1.74
N GLU A 4 22.10 1.32 2.37
CA GLU A 4 21.52 0.85 3.62
C GLU A 4 20.66 -0.36 3.27
N VAL A 5 21.17 -1.55 3.59
CA VAL A 5 20.52 -2.82 3.31
C VAL A 5 19.17 -2.84 4.01
N ALA A 6 18.08 -2.94 3.25
CA ALA A 6 16.74 -3.03 3.80
C ALA A 6 16.65 -4.20 4.79
N ILE A 7 16.26 -3.90 6.03
CA ILE A 7 16.16 -4.89 7.11
C ILE A 7 15.01 -5.84 6.76
N PRO A 8 15.25 -7.16 6.65
CA PRO A 8 14.19 -8.10 6.33
C PRO A 8 13.04 -8.03 7.34
N ARG A 9 11.79 -8.03 6.86
CA ARG A 9 10.61 -7.98 7.73
C ARG A 9 10.00 -9.36 7.90
N SER A 10 9.57 -9.63 9.13
CA SER A 10 8.67 -10.76 9.43
C SER A 10 7.24 -10.38 9.09
N CYS A 11 6.42 -11.40 8.83
CA CYS A 11 4.97 -11.26 8.76
C CYS A 11 4.43 -10.56 10.02
N VAL A 12 3.44 -9.70 9.83
CA VAL A 12 2.69 -8.99 10.86
C VAL A 12 1.32 -9.63 10.99
N GLN A 13 0.91 -9.95 12.22
CA GLN A 13 -0.42 -10.49 12.47
C GLN A 13 -1.45 -9.34 12.36
N PRO A 14 -2.42 -9.38 11.44
CA PRO A 14 -3.39 -8.31 11.32
C PRO A 14 -4.29 -8.26 12.55
N ARG A 15 -4.31 -7.11 13.22
CA ARG A 15 -5.19 -6.84 14.37
C ARG A 15 -5.50 -5.36 14.44
N LEU A 16 -6.79 -5.03 14.40
CA LEU A 16 -7.24 -3.66 14.60
C LEU A 16 -7.22 -3.33 16.10
N HIS A 17 -6.43 -2.32 16.47
CA HIS A 17 -6.37 -1.81 17.85
C HIS A 17 -7.29 -0.59 18.02
N PRO A 18 -7.68 -0.22 19.26
CA PRO A 18 -8.45 0.99 19.50
C PRO A 18 -7.72 2.22 18.93
N PRO A 19 -8.39 3.11 18.16
CA PRO A 19 -7.74 4.26 17.54
C PRO A 19 -6.97 5.14 18.53
N GLN A 20 -7.54 5.36 19.73
CA GLN A 20 -6.89 6.14 20.79
C GLN A 20 -5.51 5.58 21.17
N LEU A 21 -5.38 4.26 21.30
CA LEU A 21 -4.09 3.62 21.61
C LEU A 21 -3.08 3.85 20.48
N VAL A 22 -3.51 3.65 19.24
CA VAL A 22 -2.65 3.80 18.05
C VAL A 22 -2.15 5.23 17.93
N PHE A 23 -3.04 6.22 18.00
CA PHE A 23 -2.67 7.63 17.90
C PHE A 23 -1.86 8.13 19.10
N ASP A 24 -2.08 7.59 20.31
CA ASP A 24 -1.23 7.87 21.48
C ASP A 24 0.19 7.34 21.30
N LEU A 25 0.36 6.13 20.75
CA LEU A 25 1.67 5.55 20.44
C LEU A 25 2.40 6.37 19.38
N ILE A 26 1.68 6.76 18.32
CA ILE A 26 2.21 7.63 17.26
C ILE A 26 2.63 8.99 17.83
N GLY A 27 1.78 9.63 18.65
CA GLY A 27 2.08 10.92 19.29
C GLY A 27 3.31 10.89 20.20
N ARG A 28 3.67 9.71 20.72
CA ARG A 28 4.90 9.48 21.52
C ARG A 28 6.11 9.08 20.69
N GLY A 29 5.96 8.94 19.36
CA GLY A 29 7.04 8.54 18.44
C GLY A 29 7.24 7.03 18.28
N TYR A 30 6.35 6.19 18.83
CA TYR A 30 6.44 4.73 18.73
C TYR A 30 5.83 4.20 17.41
N HIS A 31 6.29 4.72 16.28
CA HIS A 31 5.73 4.43 14.96
C HIS A 31 5.91 2.95 14.54
N GLU A 32 7.03 2.34 14.93
CA GLU A 32 7.35 0.93 14.63
C GLU A 32 6.82 -0.05 15.71
N SER A 33 5.97 0.43 16.64
CA SER A 33 5.34 -0.45 17.63
C SER A 33 4.48 -1.52 16.96
N LEU A 34 4.34 -2.66 17.63
CA LEU A 34 3.60 -3.80 17.11
C LEU A 34 2.15 -3.39 16.80
N GLU A 35 1.51 -2.66 17.72
CA GLU A 35 0.12 -2.21 17.60
C GLU A 35 -0.13 -1.34 16.36
N VAL A 36 0.82 -0.46 16.02
CA VAL A 36 0.73 0.38 14.82
C VAL A 36 0.84 -0.48 13.56
N ARG A 37 1.83 -1.39 13.50
CA ARG A 37 2.03 -2.28 12.34
C ARG A 37 0.86 -3.27 12.18
N GLU A 38 0.36 -3.85 13.26
CA GLU A 38 -0.80 -4.75 13.25
C GLU A 38 -2.08 -4.04 12.77
N THR A 39 -2.25 -2.76 13.17
CA THR A 39 -3.37 -1.92 12.72
C THR A 39 -3.27 -1.65 11.22
N ILE A 40 -2.11 -1.23 10.72
CA ILE A 40 -1.87 -1.01 9.28
C ILE A 40 -2.15 -2.29 8.49
N ALA A 41 -1.66 -3.44 8.94
CA ALA A 41 -1.90 -4.73 8.30
C ALA A 41 -3.39 -5.09 8.26
N ALA A 42 -4.12 -4.84 9.37
CA ALA A 42 -5.56 -5.09 9.44
C ALA A 42 -6.35 -4.21 8.47
N LEU A 43 -6.03 -2.92 8.41
CA LEU A 43 -6.68 -1.95 7.51
C LEU A 43 -6.43 -2.33 6.04
N ALA A 44 -5.20 -2.70 5.67
CA ALA A 44 -4.87 -3.10 4.32
C ALA A 44 -5.63 -4.36 3.87
N ILE A 45 -5.74 -5.36 4.74
CA ILE A 45 -6.48 -6.60 4.45
C ILE A 45 -7.99 -6.33 4.36
N ALA A 46 -8.54 -5.51 5.27
CA ALA A 46 -9.97 -5.18 5.26
C ALA A 46 -10.35 -4.40 3.99
N GLY A 47 -9.58 -3.36 3.65
CA GLY A 47 -9.77 -2.62 2.39
C GLY A 47 -9.70 -3.53 1.17
N PHE A 48 -8.69 -4.42 1.12
CA PHE A 48 -8.54 -5.33 -0.02
C PHE A 48 -9.69 -6.37 -0.12
N ARG A 49 -10.37 -6.65 1.00
CA ARG A 49 -11.55 -7.52 1.06
C ARG A 49 -12.87 -6.82 0.74
N GLY A 50 -12.85 -5.50 0.54
CA GLY A 50 -14.02 -4.71 0.14
C GLY A 50 -14.49 -3.67 1.15
N ASP A 51 -13.85 -3.55 2.32
CA ASP A 51 -14.17 -2.51 3.32
C ASP A 51 -13.51 -1.19 2.91
N ASN A 52 -14.10 -0.50 1.92
CA ASN A 52 -13.42 0.59 1.21
C ASN A 52 -13.15 1.83 2.07
N ASP A 53 -13.84 2.01 3.19
CA ASP A 53 -13.57 3.06 4.17
C ASP A 53 -12.18 2.89 4.84
N LYS A 54 -11.59 1.68 4.79
CA LYS A 54 -10.30 1.39 5.39
C LYS A 54 -9.10 1.96 4.65
N TRP A 55 -9.25 2.34 3.39
CA TRP A 55 -8.18 3.01 2.65
C TRP A 55 -7.87 4.39 3.23
N GLU A 56 -8.89 5.21 3.46
CA GLU A 56 -8.73 6.52 4.07
C GLU A 56 -8.24 6.42 5.52
N GLU A 57 -8.73 5.44 6.29
CA GLU A 57 -8.24 5.19 7.65
C GLU A 57 -6.74 4.83 7.66
N LEU A 58 -6.29 3.97 6.75
CA LEU A 58 -4.87 3.59 6.64
C LEU A 58 -4.02 4.82 6.30
N TRP A 59 -4.47 5.62 5.32
CA TRP A 59 -3.78 6.85 4.96
C TRP A 59 -3.67 7.81 6.15
N LYS A 60 -4.74 8.01 6.94
CA LYS A 60 -4.73 8.83 8.16
C LYS A 60 -3.72 8.33 9.20
N VAL A 61 -3.58 7.01 9.36
CA VAL A 61 -2.57 6.43 10.25
C VAL A 61 -1.15 6.78 9.75
N ALA A 62 -0.87 6.59 8.45
CA ALA A 62 0.41 6.94 7.85
C ALA A 62 0.74 8.45 7.98
N ASP A 63 -0.21 9.32 7.64
CA ASP A 63 -0.04 10.77 7.71
C ASP A 63 0.16 11.28 9.15
N SER A 64 -0.52 10.68 10.12
CA SER A 64 -0.33 11.04 11.54
C SER A 64 1.10 10.78 12.04
N MET A 65 1.80 9.80 11.45
CA MET A 65 3.22 9.55 11.69
C MET A 65 4.14 10.50 10.90
N LYS A 66 3.59 11.22 9.90
CA LYS A 66 4.31 12.01 8.87
C LYS A 66 5.27 11.14 8.06
N LYS A 67 4.82 9.94 7.71
CA LYS A 67 5.63 8.85 7.15
C LYS A 67 4.86 8.18 6.03
N GLU A 68 5.60 7.62 5.08
CA GLU A 68 5.06 6.70 4.11
C GLU A 68 5.10 5.28 4.67
N VAL A 69 4.10 4.50 4.29
CA VAL A 69 3.88 3.11 4.67
C VAL A 69 3.84 2.27 3.40
N SER A 70 4.45 1.09 3.45
CA SER A 70 4.30 0.06 2.43
C SER A 70 3.77 -1.22 3.06
N VAL A 71 2.81 -1.85 2.39
CA VAL A 71 2.24 -3.14 2.80
C VAL A 71 2.29 -4.11 1.63
N LEU A 72 2.90 -5.27 1.82
CA LEU A 72 2.83 -6.38 0.88
C LEU A 72 1.87 -7.44 1.41
N LEU A 73 0.89 -7.83 0.58
CA LEU A 73 0.02 -8.96 0.84
C LEU A 73 0.42 -10.12 -0.07
N ASP A 74 0.73 -11.26 0.55
CA ASP A 74 1.10 -12.46 -0.19
C ASP A 74 -0.11 -13.29 -0.63
N GLN A 75 0.14 -14.43 -1.29
CA GLN A 75 -0.90 -15.34 -1.75
C GLN A 75 -1.86 -15.80 -0.65
N GLY A 76 -1.35 -15.92 0.59
CA GLY A 76 -2.09 -16.37 1.77
C GLY A 76 -2.75 -15.24 2.58
N PHE A 77 -2.77 -14.01 2.06
CA PHE A 77 -3.21 -12.80 2.78
C PHE A 77 -2.41 -12.56 4.08
N GLN A 78 -1.14 -12.97 4.11
CA GLN A 78 -0.22 -12.52 5.13
C GLN A 78 0.32 -11.14 4.77
N ALA A 79 0.65 -10.33 5.77
CA ALA A 79 1.02 -8.93 5.59
C ALA A 79 2.46 -8.66 6.07
N TRP A 80 3.21 -7.91 5.26
CA TRP A 80 4.50 -7.33 5.64
C TRP A 80 4.36 -5.82 5.59
N VAL A 81 4.63 -5.16 6.71
CA VAL A 81 4.46 -3.71 6.85
C VAL A 81 5.82 -3.04 7.06
N ASP A 82 6.12 -2.08 6.20
CA ASP A 82 7.27 -1.19 6.27
C ASP A 82 6.82 0.25 6.52
N ILE A 83 7.53 0.95 7.41
CA ILE A 83 7.29 2.36 7.72
C ILE A 83 8.60 3.11 7.42
N GLY A 84 8.56 4.05 6.48
CA GLY A 84 9.76 4.69 5.95
C GLY A 84 10.03 6.08 6.49
N THR A 85 10.23 7.02 5.58
CA THR A 85 10.34 8.45 5.83
C THR A 85 9.17 9.18 5.16
N ARG A 86 9.19 10.52 5.10
CA ARG A 86 8.13 11.29 4.44
C ARG A 86 8.23 11.29 2.90
N GLY A 87 9.33 10.75 2.34
CA GLY A 87 9.57 10.77 0.89
C GLY A 87 10.18 9.48 0.36
N GLU A 88 10.23 8.43 1.19
CA GLU A 88 10.75 7.13 0.79
C GLU A 88 10.33 6.07 1.81
N VAL A 89 9.65 5.03 1.36
CA VAL A 89 9.58 3.72 2.01
C VAL A 89 9.92 2.65 0.98
N ARG A 90 10.86 1.76 1.31
CA ARG A 90 11.23 0.65 0.44
C ARG A 90 10.48 -0.60 0.86
N LEU A 91 10.09 -1.40 -0.12
CA LEU A 91 9.63 -2.75 0.11
C LEU A 91 10.81 -3.59 0.62
N ALA A 92 10.81 -3.92 1.92
CA ALA A 92 11.85 -4.78 2.48
C ALA A 92 11.65 -6.24 2.02
N PRO A 93 12.71 -7.06 2.04
CA PRO A 93 12.58 -8.49 1.79
C PRO A 93 11.54 -9.13 2.72
N ALA A 94 10.44 -9.63 2.13
CA ALA A 94 9.35 -10.28 2.84
C ALA A 94 9.72 -11.73 3.19
N VAL A 95 10.39 -11.94 4.33
CA VAL A 95 10.90 -13.27 4.69
C VAL A 95 9.73 -14.22 4.93
N GLY A 96 9.75 -15.34 4.21
CA GLY A 96 8.74 -16.40 4.33
C GLY A 96 7.45 -16.16 3.54
N SER A 97 7.35 -15.08 2.76
CA SER A 97 6.18 -14.79 1.93
C SER A 97 6.05 -15.76 0.75
N ILE A 98 4.81 -15.93 0.27
CA ILE A 98 4.50 -16.82 -0.85
C ILE A 98 4.02 -15.99 -2.06
N ALA A 99 4.77 -16.07 -3.16
CA ALA A 99 4.37 -15.51 -4.45
C ALA A 99 3.37 -16.44 -5.18
N PRO A 100 2.48 -15.92 -6.06
CA PRO A 100 2.33 -14.51 -6.42
C PRO A 100 1.70 -13.67 -5.31
N TYR A 101 2.15 -12.42 -5.19
CA TYR A 101 1.66 -11.41 -4.28
C TYR A 101 0.35 -10.81 -4.78
N ARG A 102 -0.62 -10.67 -3.88
CA ARG A 102 -1.96 -10.19 -4.18
C ARG A 102 -2.02 -8.69 -4.33
N LEU A 103 -1.29 -7.99 -3.47
CA LEU A 103 -1.33 -6.53 -3.38
C LEU A 103 0.01 -6.00 -2.87
N TRP A 104 0.46 -4.91 -3.48
CA TRP A 104 1.43 -4.01 -2.89
C TRP A 104 0.75 -2.65 -2.69
N LEU A 105 0.64 -2.23 -1.43
CA LEU A 105 0.05 -0.95 -1.06
C LEU A 105 1.16 0.00 -0.62
N HIS A 106 1.05 1.24 -1.04
CA HIS A 106 1.97 2.31 -0.69
C HIS A 106 1.20 3.61 -0.41
N THR A 107 1.72 4.48 0.46
CA THR A 107 1.06 5.76 0.78
C THR A 107 1.95 6.93 0.40
N HIS A 108 1.38 7.95 -0.23
CA HIS A 108 2.01 9.26 -0.44
C HIS A 108 1.46 10.30 0.54
N PRO A 109 2.23 11.35 0.89
CA PRO A 109 1.76 12.41 1.77
C PRO A 109 0.57 13.22 1.24
N TRP A 110 0.32 13.23 -0.07
CA TRP A 110 -0.76 14.05 -0.65
C TRP A 110 -1.42 13.42 -1.86
N SER A 111 -0.78 13.50 -3.04
CA SER A 111 -1.33 12.95 -4.28
C SER A 111 -0.90 11.50 -4.45
N ALA A 112 -1.84 10.65 -4.83
CA ALA A 112 -1.59 9.26 -5.17
C ALA A 112 -1.22 9.17 -6.66
N TYR A 113 -0.04 8.62 -6.95
CA TYR A 113 0.45 8.34 -8.30
C TYR A 113 1.61 7.34 -8.20
N ALA A 114 1.97 6.68 -9.31
CA ALA A 114 3.15 5.82 -9.35
C ALA A 114 4.39 6.68 -9.60
N SER A 115 5.12 7.03 -8.53
CA SER A 115 6.39 7.75 -8.65
C SER A 115 7.46 6.93 -9.38
N SER A 116 8.61 7.53 -9.70
CA SER A 116 9.73 6.79 -10.32
C SER A 116 10.16 5.59 -9.46
N THR A 117 10.21 5.75 -8.14
CA THR A 117 10.57 4.68 -7.20
C THR A 117 9.49 3.60 -7.16
N ASP A 118 8.21 3.99 -7.26
CA ASP A 118 7.11 3.04 -7.32
C ASP A 118 7.16 2.22 -8.60
N ARG A 119 7.37 2.88 -9.74
CA ARG A 119 7.52 2.26 -11.06
C ARG A 119 8.69 1.28 -11.09
N GLU A 120 9.84 1.63 -10.52
CA GLU A 120 10.98 0.70 -10.39
C GLU A 120 10.62 -0.54 -9.55
N THR A 121 9.88 -0.36 -8.46
CA THR A 121 9.41 -1.46 -7.60
C THR A 121 8.43 -2.37 -8.36
N LEU A 122 7.43 -1.77 -9.02
CA LEU A 122 6.46 -2.48 -9.85
C LEU A 122 7.16 -3.26 -10.96
N ALA A 123 8.09 -2.65 -11.69
CA ALA A 123 8.82 -3.30 -12.77
C ALA A 123 9.62 -4.50 -12.28
N SER A 124 10.26 -4.37 -11.11
CA SER A 124 11.04 -5.44 -10.47
C SER A 124 10.18 -6.61 -10.01
N CYS A 125 8.92 -6.36 -9.69
CA CYS A 125 7.98 -7.37 -9.18
C CYS A 125 6.86 -7.74 -10.17
N SER A 126 6.86 -7.20 -11.40
CA SER A 126 5.77 -7.34 -12.39
C SER A 126 5.31 -8.78 -12.66
N MET A 127 6.21 -9.76 -12.53
CA MET A 127 5.90 -11.18 -12.78
C MET A 127 5.28 -11.89 -11.58
N ILE A 128 5.40 -11.32 -10.39
CA ILE A 128 5.01 -11.94 -9.12
C ILE A 128 4.06 -11.06 -8.30
N LEU A 129 3.63 -9.90 -8.82
CA LEU A 129 2.71 -8.98 -8.18
C LEU A 129 1.49 -8.79 -9.07
N GLU A 130 0.31 -9.05 -8.51
CA GLU A 130 -0.95 -8.98 -9.26
C GLU A 130 -1.47 -7.55 -9.39
N GLN A 131 -1.38 -6.76 -8.32
CA GLN A 131 -1.99 -5.43 -8.22
C GLN A 131 -1.20 -4.53 -7.27
N ALA A 132 -1.34 -3.22 -7.44
CA ALA A 132 -0.82 -2.23 -6.52
C ALA A 132 -1.81 -1.10 -6.28
N ILE A 133 -1.77 -0.54 -5.08
CA ILE A 133 -2.58 0.63 -4.71
C ILE A 133 -1.65 1.67 -4.14
N VAL A 134 -1.75 2.90 -4.65
CA VAL A 134 -1.11 4.05 -4.03
C VAL A 134 -2.19 4.91 -3.40
N LEU A 135 -2.06 5.20 -2.10
CA LEU A 135 -3.00 6.01 -1.33
C LEU A 135 -2.50 7.44 -1.20
N GLY A 136 -3.39 8.40 -1.46
CA GLY A 136 -3.23 9.82 -1.19
C GLY A 136 -4.23 10.31 -0.13
N HIS A 137 -4.26 11.63 0.09
CA HIS A 137 -5.03 12.29 1.14
C HIS A 137 -6.53 11.98 1.09
N ASP A 138 -7.15 12.09 -0.08
CA ASP A 138 -8.59 11.92 -0.31
C ASP A 138 -8.91 10.99 -1.50
N HIS A 139 -7.89 10.36 -2.06
CA HIS A 139 -8.00 9.52 -3.25
C HIS A 139 -6.91 8.45 -3.28
N MET A 140 -7.07 7.51 -4.21
CA MET A 140 -6.08 6.49 -4.51
C MET A 140 -5.97 6.27 -6.02
N VAL A 141 -4.88 5.63 -6.44
CA VAL A 141 -4.78 5.01 -7.76
C VAL A 141 -4.66 3.51 -7.59
N TRP A 142 -5.36 2.76 -8.44
CA TRP A 142 -5.36 1.30 -8.41
C TRP A 142 -4.77 0.75 -9.71
N LEU A 143 -3.55 0.25 -9.60
CA LEU A 143 -2.77 -0.27 -10.70
C LEU A 143 -2.97 -1.79 -10.75
N ARG A 144 -3.32 -2.31 -11.92
CA ARG A 144 -3.56 -3.74 -12.13
C ARG A 144 -2.86 -4.22 -13.37
N ARG A 145 -2.59 -5.52 -13.42
CA ARG A 145 -2.10 -6.13 -14.65
C ARG A 145 -3.23 -6.22 -15.67
N ASP A 146 -3.09 -5.56 -16.82
CA ASP A 146 -3.93 -5.76 -17.99
C ASP A 146 -3.11 -6.38 -19.14
N TYR A 147 -3.58 -7.52 -19.63
CA TYR A 147 -3.01 -8.20 -20.79
C TYR A 147 -3.93 -8.12 -22.02
N SER A 148 -5.10 -7.48 -21.88
CA SER A 148 -6.05 -7.30 -22.97
C SER A 148 -5.59 -6.23 -23.96
N GLY A 149 -4.79 -5.25 -23.50
CA GLY A 149 -4.26 -4.16 -24.31
C GLY A 149 -5.30 -3.09 -24.64
N ASN A 150 -6.36 -3.00 -23.84
CA ASN A 150 -7.44 -2.04 -24.05
C ASN A 150 -7.37 -0.83 -23.12
N GLU A 151 -6.62 -0.95 -22.02
CA GLU A 151 -6.43 0.11 -21.04
C GLU A 151 -5.19 0.96 -21.37
N GLU A 152 -5.19 2.21 -20.91
CA GLU A 152 -3.97 3.01 -20.87
C GLU A 152 -2.96 2.40 -19.88
N VAL A 153 -1.67 2.48 -20.21
CA VAL A 153 -0.62 1.78 -19.46
C VAL A 153 0.38 2.76 -18.86
N LEU A 154 1.05 2.34 -17.76
CA LEU A 154 2.06 3.17 -17.09
C LEU A 154 3.25 3.53 -18.01
N GLU A 155 3.65 2.60 -18.87
CA GLU A 155 4.74 2.79 -19.84
C GLU A 155 4.46 2.00 -21.13
N GLU A 156 4.88 2.51 -22.29
CA GLU A 156 4.61 1.87 -23.58
C GLU A 156 5.39 0.55 -23.79
N GLU A 157 6.54 0.40 -23.13
CA GLU A 157 7.44 -0.75 -23.29
C GLU A 157 7.88 -1.32 -21.93
N GLY A 158 8.47 -2.52 -21.95
CA GLY A 158 9.08 -3.12 -20.76
C GLY A 158 8.08 -3.75 -19.77
N PRO A 159 8.49 -3.99 -18.51
CA PRO A 159 7.66 -4.68 -17.52
C PRO A 159 6.37 -3.95 -17.12
N LEU A 160 6.30 -2.64 -17.40
CA LEU A 160 5.19 -1.76 -17.03
C LEU A 160 4.14 -1.59 -18.15
N SER A 161 4.40 -2.08 -19.36
CA SER A 161 3.43 -2.06 -20.49
C SER A 161 2.21 -2.97 -20.34
N THR A 162 2.12 -3.63 -19.19
CA THR A 162 1.00 -4.49 -18.81
C THR A 162 0.38 -4.04 -17.50
N TRP A 163 0.74 -2.86 -17.00
CA TRP A 163 0.13 -2.24 -15.83
C TRP A 163 -0.73 -1.06 -16.26
N THR A 164 -1.96 -0.98 -15.74
CA THR A 164 -2.88 0.14 -15.99
C THR A 164 -2.30 1.47 -15.51
N THR A 165 -2.70 2.56 -16.16
CA THR A 165 -2.27 3.94 -15.85
C THR A 165 -2.54 4.38 -14.40
N ASP A 166 -1.78 5.36 -13.93
CA ASP A 166 -2.01 6.08 -12.67
C ASP A 166 -2.81 7.37 -12.85
N GLU A 167 -3.32 7.65 -14.06
CA GLU A 167 -4.19 8.80 -14.34
C GLU A 167 -5.64 8.59 -13.85
N ASP A 168 -6.05 7.32 -13.67
CA ASP A 168 -7.37 6.94 -13.16
C ASP A 168 -7.46 7.07 -11.63
N VAL A 169 -7.68 8.29 -11.17
CA VAL A 169 -7.78 8.63 -9.75
C VAL A 169 -9.17 8.28 -9.20
N ILE A 170 -9.19 7.56 -8.07
CA ILE A 170 -10.42 7.12 -7.38
C ILE A 170 -10.52 7.86 -6.04
N ALA A 171 -11.50 8.76 -5.91
CA ALA A 171 -11.79 9.43 -4.64
C ALA A 171 -12.40 8.45 -3.63
N TYR A 172 -12.01 8.52 -2.35
CA TYR A 172 -12.51 7.60 -1.32
C TYR A 172 -14.04 7.67 -1.17
N SER A 173 -14.61 8.88 -1.27
CA SER A 173 -16.07 9.10 -1.20
C SER A 173 -16.84 8.33 -2.28
N SER A 174 -16.28 8.23 -3.49
CA SER A 174 -16.92 7.53 -4.60
C SER A 174 -16.95 6.01 -4.40
N ILE A 175 -16.03 5.46 -3.60
CA ILE A 175 -15.97 4.03 -3.31
C ILE A 175 -16.98 3.67 -2.22
N THR A 176 -17.18 4.55 -1.23
CA THR A 176 -18.16 4.34 -0.15
C THR A 176 -19.59 4.52 -0.64
N GLU A 177 -19.86 5.51 -1.50
CA GLU A 177 -21.21 5.78 -2.02
C GLU A 177 -21.77 4.64 -2.88
N ALA A 178 -20.91 3.85 -3.55
CA ALA A 178 -21.33 2.70 -4.33
C ALA A 178 -22.00 1.58 -3.50
N TYR A 179 -21.88 1.62 -2.17
CA TYR A 179 -22.48 0.66 -1.23
C TYR A 179 -23.69 1.23 -0.47
N ASP A 180 -23.97 2.53 -0.56
CA ASP A 180 -25.07 3.20 0.16
C ASP A 180 -26.37 3.31 -0.65
N VAL A 181 -26.44 2.68 -1.83
CA VAL A 181 -27.66 2.52 -2.62
C VAL A 181 -28.28 1.14 -2.34
N GLU A 182 -28.99 1.04 -1.22
CA GLU A 182 -30.05 0.03 -0.98
C GLU A 182 -31.44 0.62 -1.26
#